data_AF-A0A838MZV0-F1
#
_entry.id   AF-A0A838MZV0-F1
#
_cell.length_a   1.000
_cell.length_b   1.000
_cell.length_c   1.000
_cell.angle_alpha   90.00
_cell.angle_beta   90.00
_cell.angle_gamma   90.00
#
_symmetry.space_group_name_H-M   'P 1'
#
loop_
_entity.id
_entity.type
_entity.pdbx_description
1 polymer ?
#
loop_
_entity_poly.entity_id
_entity_poly.type
_entity_poly.pdbx_seq_one_letter_code
_entity_poly.pdbx_strand_id
1 'polypeptide(L)'
;MIGERISNREARRRVARGGKVRICEVDERWSIDANVGGNATAFINHSCAPNCFSRVIHGHMLFFALRDIAAGEELTLDYTPSQHPGRPCTCGAPNCRGVMA
;
A
#
# COMPACT_ATOMS: atom_id res chain seq x y z
N MET A 1 4.19 -3.48 -7.50
CA MET A 1 2.94 -2.80 -7.87
C MET A 1 3.13 -2.18 -9.22
N ILE A 2 2.16 -2.43 -10.10
CA ILE A 2 2.06 -1.81 -11.42
C ILE A 2 0.75 -1.03 -11.48
N GLY A 3 0.66 -0.14 -12.45
CA GLY A 3 -0.50 0.71 -12.67
C GLY A 3 -0.14 1.92 -13.54
N GLU A 4 -1.08 2.84 -13.69
CA GLU A 4 -0.87 4.09 -14.42
C GLU A 4 0.11 4.99 -13.65
N ARG A 5 1.18 5.46 -14.32
CA ARG A 5 2.10 6.45 -13.74
C ARG A 5 1.48 7.84 -13.84
N ILE A 6 1.24 8.47 -12.70
CA ILE A 6 0.61 9.78 -12.59
C ILE A 6 1.45 10.75 -11.77
N SER A 7 1.31 12.05 -12.00
CA SER A 7 1.98 13.05 -11.16
C SER A 7 1.42 13.07 -9.73
N ASN A 8 2.22 13.47 -8.74
CA ASN A 8 1.77 13.61 -7.34
C ASN A 8 0.60 14.61 -7.19
N ARG A 9 0.51 15.62 -8.08
CA ARG A 9 -0.63 16.53 -8.15
C ARG A 9 -1.92 15.80 -8.55
N GLU A 10 -1.85 14.95 -9.57
CA GLU A 10 -3.00 14.16 -10.02
C GLU A 10 -3.38 13.09 -8.98
N ALA A 11 -2.40 12.45 -8.34
CA ALA A 11 -2.65 11.54 -7.23
C ALA A 11 -3.50 12.18 -6.14
N ARG A 12 -3.10 13.37 -5.65
CA ARG A 12 -3.88 14.14 -4.66
C ARG A 12 -5.27 14.49 -5.15
N ARG A 13 -5.42 14.83 -6.44
CA ARG A 13 -6.72 15.12 -7.04
C ARG A 13 -7.64 13.90 -7.03
N ARG A 14 -7.12 12.71 -7.36
CA ARG A 14 -7.87 11.45 -7.35
C ARG A 14 -8.25 11.03 -5.93
N VAL A 15 -7.33 11.17 -4.98
CA VAL A 15 -7.61 10.94 -3.54
C VAL A 15 -8.73 11.86 -3.05
N ALA A 16 -8.68 13.15 -3.38
CA ALA A 16 -9.67 14.13 -2.96
C ALA A 16 -11.07 13.91 -3.56
N ARG A 17 -11.17 13.28 -4.75
CA ARG A 17 -12.45 12.85 -5.34
C ARG A 17 -13.11 11.71 -4.58
N GLY A 18 -12.38 11.03 -3.70
CA GLY A 18 -12.87 9.89 -2.93
C GLY A 18 -12.88 8.58 -3.72
N GLY A 19 -13.33 7.50 -3.06
CA GLY A 19 -13.33 6.14 -3.60
C GLY A 19 -12.24 5.23 -3.01
N LYS A 20 -12.08 4.03 -3.59
CA LYS A 20 -11.00 3.11 -3.22
C LYS A 20 -9.68 3.61 -3.82
N VAL A 21 -8.86 4.24 -2.99
CA VAL A 21 -7.54 4.73 -3.38
C VAL A 21 -6.53 3.59 -3.27
N ARG A 22 -5.85 3.27 -4.38
CA ARG A 22 -4.73 2.32 -4.45
C ARG A 22 -3.54 2.99 -5.13
N ILE A 23 -3.12 4.12 -4.54
CA ILE A 23 -2.11 5.01 -5.11
C ILE A 23 -0.90 5.01 -4.18
N CYS A 24 0.28 4.72 -4.74
CA CYS A 24 1.55 4.75 -4.02
C CYS A 24 2.49 5.77 -4.65
N GLU A 25 3.02 6.67 -3.83
CA GLU A 25 4.08 7.58 -4.23
C GLU A 25 5.38 6.79 -4.47
N VAL A 26 6.08 7.08 -5.57
CA VAL A 26 7.35 6.41 -5.91
C VAL A 26 8.54 7.36 -5.87
N ASP A 27 8.33 8.65 -6.12
CA ASP A 27 9.34 9.68 -5.99
C ASP A 27 8.66 11.05 -5.76
N GLU A 28 9.47 12.10 -5.65
CA GLU A 28 9.01 13.48 -5.38
C GLU A 28 8.01 14.02 -6.42
N ARG A 29 7.97 13.43 -7.62
CA ARG A 29 7.15 13.88 -8.75
C ARG A 29 6.04 12.89 -9.11
N TRP A 30 6.25 11.60 -8.91
CA TRP A 30 5.44 10.54 -9.49
C TRP A 30 4.85 9.58 -8.46
N SER A 31 3.65 9.11 -8.79
CA SER A 31 2.91 8.06 -8.10
C SER A 31 2.45 7.00 -9.11
N ILE A 32 2.13 5.81 -8.63
CA ILE A 32 1.50 4.73 -9.38
C ILE A 32 0.06 4.59 -8.90
N ASP A 33 -0.92 4.72 -9.80
CA ASP A 33 -2.32 4.40 -9.53
C ASP A 33 -2.65 2.99 -10.00
N ALA A 34 -2.76 2.07 -9.04
CA ALA A 34 -3.06 0.67 -9.32
C ALA A 34 -4.55 0.41 -9.58
N ASN A 35 -5.43 1.43 -9.55
CA ASN A 35 -6.81 1.28 -10.00
C ASN A 35 -6.90 1.14 -11.53
N VAL A 36 -5.89 1.61 -12.26
CA VAL A 36 -5.83 1.56 -13.72
C VAL A 36 -4.65 0.69 -14.13
N GLY A 37 -4.92 -0.48 -14.71
CA GLY A 37 -3.87 -1.40 -15.16
C GLY A 37 -3.04 -2.04 -14.03
N GLY A 38 -3.59 -2.11 -12.82
CA GLY A 38 -2.94 -2.74 -11.67
C GLY A 38 -2.94 -4.26 -11.72
N ASN A 39 -2.23 -4.87 -10.75
CA ASN A 39 -2.18 -6.32 -10.55
C ASN A 39 -2.56 -6.69 -9.10
N ALA A 40 -2.41 -7.97 -8.75
CA ALA A 40 -2.75 -8.52 -7.43
C ALA A 40 -2.11 -7.77 -6.23
N THR A 41 -0.96 -7.12 -6.44
CA THR A 41 -0.29 -6.36 -5.35
C THR A 41 -1.09 -5.16 -4.86
N ALA A 42 -2.10 -4.71 -5.63
CA ALA A 42 -3.02 -3.64 -5.24
C ALA A 42 -4.03 -4.06 -4.15
N PHE A 43 -4.05 -5.35 -3.77
CA PHE A 43 -4.94 -5.92 -2.76
C PHE A 43 -4.23 -6.40 -1.51
N ILE A 44 -2.90 -6.25 -1.44
CA ILE A 44 -2.13 -6.57 -0.24
C ILE A 44 -2.60 -5.63 0.87
N ASN A 45 -3.07 -6.18 1.99
CA ASN A 45 -3.69 -5.44 3.08
C ASN A 45 -2.69 -4.97 4.13
N HIS A 46 -3.20 -4.17 5.07
CA HIS A 46 -2.47 -3.74 6.26
C HIS A 46 -2.42 -4.83 7.35
N SER A 47 -1.29 -4.95 8.03
CA SER A 47 -1.18 -5.60 9.34
C SER A 47 -0.21 -4.85 10.24
N CYS A 48 -0.51 -4.77 11.54
CA CYS A 48 0.43 -4.28 12.57
C CYS A 48 1.52 -5.31 12.93
N ALA A 49 1.40 -6.54 12.42
CA ALA A 49 2.44 -7.57 12.42
C ALA A 49 2.56 -8.14 11.00
N PRO A 50 3.14 -7.39 10.06
CA PRO A 50 3.16 -7.77 8.65
C PRO A 50 4.16 -8.91 8.38
N ASN A 51 3.97 -9.60 7.26
CA ASN A 51 4.93 -10.58 6.75
C ASN A 51 5.70 -10.09 5.51
N CYS A 52 5.32 -8.95 4.94
CA CYS A 52 6.00 -8.29 3.84
C CYS A 52 6.41 -6.86 4.19
N PHE A 53 7.35 -6.33 3.45
CA PHE A 53 7.63 -4.89 3.36
C PHE A 53 7.69 -4.46 1.89
N SER A 54 7.58 -3.16 1.64
CA SER A 54 7.73 -2.60 0.28
C SER A 54 8.88 -1.62 0.20
N ARG A 55 9.50 -1.52 -0.98
CA ARG A 55 10.55 -0.53 -1.29
C ARG A 55 10.46 -0.05 -2.72
N VAL A 56 10.72 1.24 -2.93
CA VAL A 56 10.84 1.79 -4.27
C VAL A 56 12.26 1.57 -4.76
N ILE A 57 12.41 0.91 -5.90
CA ILE A 57 13.69 0.67 -6.56
C ILE A 57 13.54 1.07 -8.03
N HIS A 58 14.37 2.01 -8.50
CA HIS A 58 14.32 2.56 -9.86
C HIS A 58 12.92 3.02 -10.31
N GLY A 59 12.15 3.63 -9.40
CA GLY A 59 10.79 4.11 -9.67
C GLY A 59 9.72 3.00 -9.73
N HIS A 60 10.07 1.77 -9.34
CA HIS A 60 9.14 0.65 -9.21
C HIS A 60 8.89 0.32 -7.75
N MET A 61 7.62 0.14 -7.39
CA MET A 61 7.23 -0.30 -6.05
C MET A 61 7.32 -1.83 -5.97
N LEU A 62 8.28 -2.36 -5.22
CA LEU A 62 8.52 -3.79 -5.06
C LEU A 62 8.14 -4.25 -3.64
N PHE A 63 7.77 -5.52 -3.52
CA PHE A 63 7.38 -6.16 -2.26
C PHE A 63 8.35 -7.30 -1.96
N PHE A 64 8.72 -7.42 -0.70
CA PHE A 64 9.70 -8.38 -0.22
C PHE A 64 9.16 -9.05 1.04
N ALA A 65 9.42 -10.34 1.19
CA ALA A 65 9.07 -11.06 2.41
C ALA A 65 10.01 -10.66 3.56
N LEU A 66 9.46 -10.52 4.77
CA LEU A 66 10.21 -10.30 6.02
C LEU A 66 10.71 -11.61 6.63
N ARG A 67 10.05 -12.72 6.27
CA ARG A 67 10.31 -14.09 6.71
C ARG A 67 9.74 -15.07 5.69
N ASP A 68 9.97 -16.36 5.87
CA ASP A 68 9.28 -17.37 5.09
C ASP A 68 7.75 -17.30 5.33
N ILE A 69 6.99 -17.48 4.26
CA ILE A 69 5.53 -17.33 4.23
C ILE A 69 4.92 -18.67 3.81
N ALA A 70 3.99 -19.18 4.63
CA ALA A 70 3.34 -20.45 4.36
C ALA A 70 2.32 -20.33 3.21
N ALA A 71 2.08 -21.43 2.50
CA ALA A 71 1.03 -21.48 1.48
C ALA A 71 -0.34 -21.19 2.11
N GLY A 72 -1.09 -20.27 1.51
CA GLY A 72 -2.41 -19.83 2.01
C GLY A 72 -2.36 -18.71 3.07
N GLU A 73 -1.17 -18.30 3.52
CA GLU A 73 -1.02 -17.14 4.40
C GLU A 73 -1.27 -15.84 3.61
N GLU A 74 -2.05 -14.91 4.18
CA GLU A 74 -2.29 -13.61 3.56
C GLU A 74 -1.03 -12.74 3.56
N LEU A 75 -0.67 -12.17 2.41
CA LEU A 75 0.41 -11.19 2.32
C LEU A 75 -0.06 -9.84 2.88
N THR A 76 0.68 -9.28 3.83
CA THR A 76 0.33 -8.03 4.51
C THR A 76 1.54 -7.09 4.63
N LEU A 77 1.27 -5.79 4.61
CA LEU A 77 2.24 -4.72 4.83
C LEU A 77 1.91 -3.90 6.08
N ASP A 78 2.91 -3.26 6.66
CA ASP A 78 2.64 -2.09 7.48
C ASP A 78 2.40 -0.88 6.56
N TYR A 79 1.23 -0.26 6.65
CA TYR A 79 0.90 0.91 5.86
C TYR A 79 1.44 2.12 6.59
N THR A 80 2.30 2.89 5.94
CA THR A 80 2.79 4.14 6.51
C THR A 80 1.64 5.15 6.71
N PRO A 81 1.71 6.03 7.72
CA PRO A 81 0.63 6.93 8.12
C PRO A 81 0.08 7.82 7.00
N SER A 82 0.91 8.12 6.01
CA SER A 82 0.60 9.01 4.88
C SER A 82 -0.52 8.50 3.97
N GLN A 83 -0.79 7.18 3.96
CA GLN A 83 -1.71 6.58 2.98
C GLN A 83 -3.16 6.53 3.48
N HIS A 84 -3.38 6.43 4.79
CA HIS A 84 -4.70 6.17 5.39
C HIS A 84 -4.93 6.82 6.77
N PRO A 85 -4.71 8.14 6.92
CA PRO A 85 -4.72 8.79 8.23
C PRO A 85 -6.06 8.59 8.95
N GLY A 86 -5.98 8.03 10.15
CA GLY A 86 -7.14 7.89 11.07
C GLY A 86 -8.15 6.81 10.69
N ARG A 87 -7.83 5.90 9.74
CA ARG A 87 -8.72 4.77 9.45
C ARG A 87 -8.60 3.68 10.52
N PRO A 88 -9.72 3.14 11.05
CA PRO A 88 -9.67 2.01 11.98
C PRO A 88 -8.93 0.81 11.39
N CYS A 89 -8.10 0.17 12.20
CA CYS A 89 -7.37 -1.04 11.82
C CYS A 89 -8.10 -2.26 12.37
N THR A 90 -8.38 -3.23 11.49
CA THR A 90 -9.04 -4.49 11.82
C THR A 90 -8.18 -5.70 11.46
N CYS A 91 -6.84 -5.55 11.48
CA CYS A 91 -5.92 -6.59 11.00
C CYS A 91 -5.85 -7.86 11.87
N GLY A 92 -6.40 -7.83 13.09
CA GLY A 92 -6.42 -8.99 13.99
C GLY A 92 -5.08 -9.33 14.66
N ALA A 93 -4.01 -8.58 14.41
CA ALA A 93 -2.73 -8.78 15.07
C ALA A 93 -2.86 -8.55 16.61
N PRO A 94 -2.20 -9.36 17.46
CA PRO A 94 -2.26 -9.19 18.92
C PRO A 94 -1.78 -7.81 19.39
N ASN A 95 -0.85 -7.21 18.64
CA ASN A 95 -0.29 -5.88 18.86
C ASN A 95 -0.92 -4.81 17.94
N CYS A 96 -2.18 -4.98 17.53
CA CYS A 96 -2.87 -4.04 16.66
C CYS A 96 -2.91 -2.63 17.28
N ARG A 97 -2.50 -1.61 16.50
CA ARG A 97 -2.54 -0.19 16.89
C ARG A 97 -3.96 0.38 16.97
N GLY A 98 -4.97 -0.34 16.49
CA GLY A 98 -6.37 0.11 16.41
C GLY A 98 -6.65 1.11 15.27
N VAL A 99 -5.62 1.74 14.72
CA VAL A 99 -5.68 2.64 13.56
C VAL A 99 -4.56 2.31 12.58
N MET A 100 -4.82 2.49 11.29
CA MET A 100 -3.79 2.47 10.25
C MET A 100 -3.05 3.82 10.34
N ALA A 101 -1.85 3.78 10.91
CA ALA A 101 -1.00 4.92 11.20
C ALA A 101 0.46 4.50 11.16
#